data_AF-A0A534BEV1-F1
#
_entry.id   AF-A0A534BEV1-F1
#
_cell.length_a   1.000
_cell.length_b   1.000
_cell.length_c   1.000
_cell.angle_alpha   90.00
_cell.angle_beta   90.00
_cell.angle_gamma   90.00
#
_symmetry.space_group_name_H-M   'P 1'
#
loop_
_entity.id
_entity.type
_entity.pdbx_description
1 polymer ?
#
loop_
_entity_poly.entity_id
_entity_poly.type
_entity_poly.pdbx_seq_one_letter_code
_entity_poly.pdbx_strand_id
1 'polypeptide(L)'
;MSGSYLRGNENGLNRAGATSAGGAYIAGSGWIAGYAVVDLHASLRLGKHAEIFARLVNLVDREYSTAGFLTRNAFTARGSFIPAPANWTNENALSPAQPRALWAGVRIRLK
;
A
#
# COMPACT_ATOMS: atom_id res chain seq x y z
N MET A 1 -13.63 -1.10 13.74
CA MET A 1 -12.31 -1.16 13.07
C MET A 1 -12.25 -0.03 12.05
N SER A 2 -11.15 0.73 11.98
CA SER A 2 -10.98 1.80 10.99
C SER A 2 -10.43 1.25 9.68
N GLY A 3 -11.00 1.64 8.54
CA GLY A 3 -10.61 1.18 7.21
C GLY A 3 -11.76 1.34 6.20
N SER A 4 -11.57 0.83 4.99
CA SER A 4 -12.57 0.91 3.92
C SER A 4 -12.61 -0.36 3.08
N TYR A 5 -13.78 -0.62 2.49
CA TYR A 5 -13.92 -1.64 1.46
C TYR A 5 -13.11 -1.24 0.22
N LEU A 6 -12.53 -2.24 -0.44
CA LEU A 6 -11.92 -2.05 -1.75
C LEU A 6 -12.99 -1.69 -2.78
N ARG A 7 -12.59 -0.95 -3.82
CA ARG A 7 -13.50 -0.66 -4.93
C ARG A 7 -14.02 -1.97 -5.52
N GLY A 8 -15.34 -2.08 -5.68
CA GLY A 8 -16.04 -3.28 -6.12
C GLY A 8 -16.53 -4.19 -4.99
N ASN A 9 -16.19 -3.90 -3.72
CA ASN A 9 -16.70 -4.64 -2.55
C ASN A 9 -17.68 -3.83 -1.70
N GLU A 10 -18.38 -2.85 -2.29
CA GLU A 10 -19.31 -1.97 -1.56
C GLU A 10 -20.50 -2.74 -0.96
N ASN A 11 -20.83 -3.92 -1.51
CA ASN A 11 -21.84 -4.84 -0.97
C ASN A 11 -21.33 -5.75 0.16
N GLY A 12 -20.01 -5.74 0.46
CA GLY A 12 -19.40 -6.53 1.54
C GLY A 12 -19.46 -8.05 1.37
N LEU A 13 -19.70 -8.54 0.14
CA LEU A 13 -19.81 -9.97 -0.15
C LEU A 13 -18.46 -10.61 -0.51
N ASN A 14 -17.45 -9.82 -0.90
CA ASN A 14 -16.12 -10.35 -1.12
C ASN A 14 -15.40 -10.50 0.23
N ARG A 15 -15.28 -11.74 0.71
CA ARG A 15 -14.65 -12.10 1.98
C ARG A 15 -13.64 -13.23 1.74
N ALA A 16 -12.46 -13.12 2.32
CA ALA A 16 -11.42 -14.13 2.17
C ALA A 16 -11.92 -15.51 2.63
N GLY A 17 -11.63 -16.54 1.83
CA GLY A 17 -12.07 -17.92 2.09
C GLY A 17 -13.48 -18.24 1.57
N ALA A 18 -14.23 -17.26 1.07
CA ALA A 18 -15.54 -17.51 0.47
C ALA A 18 -15.45 -17.83 -1.03
N THR A 19 -16.57 -18.26 -1.61
CA THR A 19 -16.76 -18.41 -3.05
C THR A 19 -17.62 -17.27 -3.56
N SER A 20 -17.20 -16.60 -4.64
CA SER A 20 -18.00 -15.55 -5.26
C SER A 20 -19.29 -16.12 -5.88
N ALA A 21 -20.25 -15.25 -6.17
CA ALA A 21 -21.48 -15.66 -6.87
C ALA A 21 -21.22 -16.34 -8.24
N GLY A 22 -20.04 -16.11 -8.83
CA GLY A 22 -19.59 -16.76 -10.07
C GLY A 22 -18.84 -18.08 -9.86
N GLY A 23 -18.81 -18.63 -8.64
CA GLY A 23 -18.16 -19.92 -8.35
C GLY A 23 -16.65 -19.87 -8.14
N ALA A 24 -16.02 -18.69 -8.21
CA ALA A 24 -14.58 -18.53 -8.05
C ALA A 24 -14.17 -18.30 -6.59
N TYR A 25 -13.06 -18.92 -6.16
CA TYR A 25 -12.51 -18.73 -4.82
C TYR A 25 -12.03 -17.28 -4.59
N ILE A 26 -12.27 -16.76 -3.39
CA ILE A 26 -11.86 -15.42 -2.96
C ILE A 26 -10.68 -15.53 -2.01
N ALA A 27 -9.49 -15.16 -2.46
CA ALA A 27 -8.28 -15.11 -1.63
C ALA A 27 -8.15 -13.78 -0.88
N GLY A 28 -8.67 -12.68 -1.46
CA GLY A 28 -8.56 -11.33 -0.89
C GLY A 28 -9.70 -10.96 0.07
N SER A 29 -9.39 -10.22 1.13
CA SER A 29 -10.38 -9.74 2.12
C SER A 29 -11.40 -8.75 1.55
N GLY A 30 -11.15 -8.14 0.38
CA GLY A 30 -11.94 -7.04 -0.15
C GLY A 30 -11.97 -5.78 0.72
N TRP A 31 -11.04 -5.63 1.66
CA TRP A 31 -10.98 -4.53 2.63
C TRP A 31 -9.53 -4.13 2.91
N ILE A 32 -9.28 -2.82 3.07
CA ILE A 32 -8.00 -2.27 3.51
C ILE A 32 -8.12 -1.61 4.88
N ALA A 33 -7.11 -1.88 5.72
CA ALA A 33 -7.04 -1.31 7.05
C ALA A 33 -6.72 0.19 7.01
N GLY A 34 -7.33 0.94 7.92
CA GLY A 34 -6.86 2.27 8.26
C GLY A 34 -5.41 2.22 8.75
N TYR A 35 -4.67 3.29 8.49
CA TYR A 35 -3.27 3.39 8.84
C TYR A 35 -2.95 4.76 9.44
N ALA A 36 -1.89 4.79 10.24
CA ALA A 36 -1.26 6.00 10.72
C ALA A 36 0.23 5.88 10.46
N VAL A 37 0.86 6.98 10.02
CA VAL A 37 2.28 7.04 9.70
C VAL A 37 2.86 8.28 10.37
N VAL A 38 4.08 8.13 10.89
CA VAL A 38 4.82 9.22 11.52
C VAL A 38 6.05 9.52 10.67
N ASP A 39 6.17 10.77 10.24
CA ASP A 39 7.33 11.28 9.52
C ASP A 39 8.08 12.27 10.42
N LEU A 40 9.41 12.23 10.37
CA LEU A 40 10.29 13.10 11.13
C LEU A 40 11.11 13.99 10.19
N HIS A 41 11.21 15.28 10.52
CA HIS A 41 12.06 16.23 9.82
C HIS A 41 12.82 17.07 10.84
N ALA A 42 14.13 17.14 10.69
CA ALA A 42 15.02 17.99 11.47
C ALA A 42 15.83 18.89 10.54
N SER A 43 16.02 20.15 10.91
CA SER A 43 17.01 21.02 10.27
C SER A 43 17.79 21.85 11.28
N LEU A 44 19.07 22.08 10.98
CA LEU A 44 20.02 22.82 11.79
C LEU A 44 20.68 23.89 10.95
N ARG A 45 20.53 25.16 11.33
CA ARG A 45 21.17 26.29 10.66
C ARG A 45 22.57 26.51 11.22
N LEU A 46 23.57 26.39 10.35
CA LEU A 46 24.96 26.71 10.65
C LEU A 46 25.26 28.13 10.16
N GLY A 47 25.04 29.11 11.04
CA GLY A 47 25.19 30.53 10.71
C GLY A 47 24.18 31.03 9.68
N LYS A 48 24.59 31.98 8.82
CA LYS A 48 23.71 32.63 7.82
C LYS A 48 23.71 31.94 6.46
N HIS A 49 24.66 31.04 6.20
CA HIS A 49 24.98 30.55 4.85
C HIS A 49 24.73 29.07 4.65
N ALA A 50 24.58 28.27 5.71
CA ALA A 50 24.41 26.83 5.60
C ALA A 50 23.28 26.31 6.50
N GLU A 51 22.56 25.31 6.03
CA GLU A 51 21.54 24.57 6.77
C GLU A 51 21.71 23.07 6.49
N ILE A 52 21.88 22.26 7.52
CA ILE A 52 21.85 20.80 7.42
C ILE A 52 20.41 20.35 7.67
N PHE A 53 19.89 19.40 6.89
CA PHE A 53 18.57 18.82 7.12
C PHE A 53 18.61 17.29 7.02
N ALA A 54 17.67 16.65 7.71
CA ALA A 54 17.39 15.24 7.62
C ALA A 54 15.87 14.99 7.70
N ARG A 55 15.34 14.21 6.78
CA ARG A 55 13.94 13.78 6.70
C ARG A 55 13.88 12.26 6.72
N LEU A 56 13.23 11.70 7.72
CA LEU A 56 12.95 10.28 7.85
C LEU A 56 11.45 10.07 7.68
N VAL A 57 11.03 9.42 6.60
CA VAL A 57 9.61 9.06 6.40
C VAL A 57 9.34 7.66 6.88
N ASN A 58 8.10 7.44 7.32
CA ASN A 58 7.63 6.18 7.85
C ASN A 58 8.54 5.66 8.98
N LEU A 59 8.70 6.49 10.02
CA LEU A 59 9.60 6.27 11.17
C LEU A 59 9.41 4.90 11.85
N VAL A 60 8.16 4.42 11.90
CA VAL A 60 7.76 3.17 12.56
C VAL A 60 7.72 1.99 11.58
N ASP A 61 8.10 2.20 10.32
CA ASP A 61 8.10 1.19 9.26
C ASP A 61 6.79 0.45 9.12
N ARG A 62 5.73 1.24 9.03
CA ARG A 62 4.40 0.70 8.82
C ARG A 62 4.31 0.20 7.38
N GLU A 63 3.96 -1.07 7.22
CA GLU A 63 3.44 -1.57 5.95
C GLU A 63 1.94 -1.23 5.85
N TYR A 64 1.58 -0.51 4.79
CA TYR A 64 0.19 -0.11 4.54
C TYR A 64 -0.06 0.04 3.04
N SER A 65 -1.34 0.05 2.68
CA SER A 65 -1.80 0.33 1.32
C SER A 65 -2.71 1.56 1.34
N THR A 66 -2.55 2.45 0.37
CA THR A 66 -3.34 3.70 0.29
C THR A 66 -4.65 3.51 -0.48
N ALA A 67 -4.71 2.49 -1.33
CA ALA A 67 -5.87 2.18 -2.16
C ALA A 67 -5.86 0.70 -2.57
N GLY A 68 -6.96 0.25 -3.14
CA GLY A 68 -7.04 -1.01 -3.86
C GLY A 68 -8.40 -1.21 -4.51
N PHE A 69 -8.52 -2.30 -5.28
CA PHE A 69 -9.75 -2.72 -5.93
C PHE A 69 -9.82 -4.25 -6.02
N LEU A 70 -11.03 -4.78 -6.17
CA LEU A 70 -11.20 -6.20 -6.43
C LEU A 70 -10.76 -6.53 -7.86
N THR A 71 -9.94 -7.57 -8.00
CA THR A 71 -9.50 -8.07 -9.30
C THR A 71 -9.59 -9.61 -9.35
N ARG A 72 -9.26 -10.17 -10.50
CA ARG A 72 -9.01 -11.61 -10.67
C ARG A 72 -7.56 -11.87 -11.04
N ASN A 73 -7.01 -12.96 -10.54
CA ASN A 73 -5.65 -13.38 -10.85
C ASN A 73 -5.66 -14.51 -11.88
N ALA A 74 -4.98 -14.26 -13.00
CA ALA A 74 -4.82 -15.20 -14.10
C ALA A 74 -3.57 -16.09 -13.97
N PHE A 75 -2.86 -16.00 -12.85
CA PHE A 75 -1.63 -16.74 -12.59
C PHE A 75 -1.80 -17.65 -11.39
N THR A 76 -1.17 -18.82 -11.47
CA THR A 76 -1.01 -19.72 -10.32
C THR A 76 0.00 -19.12 -9.33
N ALA A 77 0.04 -19.64 -8.10
CA ALA A 77 1.04 -19.27 -7.10
C ALA A 77 2.51 -19.50 -7.54
N ARG A 78 2.73 -20.33 -8.59
CA ARG A 78 4.05 -20.59 -9.19
C ARG A 78 4.34 -19.69 -10.41
N GLY A 79 3.47 -18.72 -10.71
CA GLY A 79 3.64 -17.76 -11.81
C GLY A 79 3.23 -18.28 -13.20
N SER A 80 2.71 -19.51 -13.31
CA SER A 80 2.18 -20.02 -14.59
C SER A 80 0.81 -19.42 -14.90
N PHE A 81 0.56 -19.03 -16.15
CA PHE A 81 -0.72 -18.52 -16.61
C PHE A 81 -1.82 -19.60 -16.58
N ILE A 82 -3.05 -19.19 -16.25
CA ILE A 82 -4.26 -20.01 -16.18
C ILE A 82 -5.11 -19.69 -17.42
N PRO A 83 -5.17 -20.58 -18.43
CA PRO A 83 -5.87 -20.29 -19.69
C PRO A 83 -7.39 -20.14 -19.56
N ALA A 84 -8.01 -20.83 -18.60
CA ALA A 84 -9.45 -20.81 -18.39
C ALA A 84 -9.85 -19.68 -17.42
N PRO A 85 -10.53 -18.61 -17.87
CA PRO A 85 -10.89 -17.48 -17.01
C PRO A 85 -11.86 -17.84 -15.87
N ALA A 86 -12.60 -18.95 -16.02
CA ALA A 86 -13.47 -19.50 -14.97
C ALA A 86 -12.67 -19.97 -13.74
N ASN A 87 -11.38 -20.29 -13.91
CA ASN A 87 -10.51 -20.78 -12.85
C ASN A 87 -9.70 -19.65 -12.18
N TRP A 88 -9.89 -18.40 -12.57
CA TRP A 88 -9.19 -17.27 -11.97
C TRP A 88 -9.74 -16.99 -10.58
N THR A 89 -8.84 -16.82 -9.61
CA THR A 89 -9.19 -16.48 -8.22
C THR A 89 -9.52 -15.00 -8.11
N ASN A 90 -10.44 -14.63 -7.22
CA ASN A 90 -10.68 -13.24 -6.87
C ASN A 90 -9.64 -12.80 -5.83
N GLU A 91 -8.97 -11.70 -6.09
CA GLU A 91 -7.87 -11.18 -5.31
C GLU A 91 -8.00 -9.68 -5.08
N ASN A 92 -7.25 -9.18 -4.10
CA ASN A 92 -7.15 -7.76 -3.84
C ASN A 92 -5.96 -7.20 -4.64
N ALA A 93 -6.22 -6.30 -5.59
CA ALA A 93 -5.17 -5.45 -6.13
C ALA A 93 -4.96 -4.28 -5.18
N LEU A 94 -3.82 -4.25 -4.49
CA LEU A 94 -3.48 -3.20 -3.54
C LEU A 94 -2.47 -2.22 -4.15
N SER A 95 -2.49 -0.98 -3.66
CA SER A 95 -1.47 0.03 -3.91
C SER A 95 -0.62 0.18 -2.66
N PRO A 96 0.53 -0.50 -2.56
CA PRO A 96 1.44 -0.36 -1.44
C PRO A 96 1.92 1.09 -1.32
N ALA A 97 2.07 1.54 -0.08
CA ALA A 97 2.56 2.86 0.18
C ALA A 97 4.10 2.91 0.28
N GLN A 98 4.64 4.12 0.50
CA GLN A 98 6.08 4.33 0.59
C GLN A 98 6.69 3.54 1.78
N PRO A 99 7.79 2.80 1.55
CA PRO A 99 8.56 2.18 2.63
C PRO A 99 9.31 3.22 3.46
N ARG A 100 9.95 2.81 4.56
CA ARG A 100 10.85 3.68 5.33
C ARG A 100 11.98 4.23 4.44
N ALA A 101 12.26 5.52 4.55
CA ALA A 101 13.33 6.17 3.80
C ALA A 101 13.91 7.38 4.53
N LEU A 102 15.21 7.62 4.35
CA LEU A 102 15.95 8.73 4.94
C LEU A 102 16.56 9.58 3.82
N TRP A 103 16.31 10.90 3.86
CA TRP A 103 17.02 11.89 3.06
C TRP A 103 17.75 12.84 3.99
N ALA A 104 19.00 13.14 3.70
CA ALA A 104 19.75 14.16 4.42
C ALA A 104 20.56 15.00 3.43
N GLY A 105 20.84 16.24 3.78
CA GLY A 105 21.60 17.12 2.90
C GLY A 105 21.97 18.45 3.55
N VAL A 106 22.69 19.25 2.77
CA VAL A 106 23.10 20.61 3.14
C VAL A 106 22.53 21.58 2.12
N ARG A 107 21.90 22.65 2.60
CA ARG A 107 21.44 23.78 1.80
C ARG A 107 22.35 24.97 2.03
N ILE A 108 22.93 25.48 0.96
CA ILE A 108 23.80 26.67 0.97
C ILE A 108 23.02 27.88 0.44
N ARG A 109 23.15 29.02 1.11
CA ARG A 109 22.60 30.31 0.67
C ARG A 109 23.75 31.27 0.37
N LEU A 110 24.00 31.47 -0.92
CA LEU A 110 24.90 32.50 -1.42
C LEU A 110 24.10 33.80 -1.53
N LYS A 111 24.67 34.89 -1.00
CA LYS A 111 24.09 36.22 -1.10
C LYS A 111 24.52 36.87 -2.42
#